data_AF-A0A2V4TH71-F1
#
_entry.id   AF-A0A2V4TH71-F1
#
_cell.length_a   1.000
_cell.length_b   1.000
_cell.length_c   1.000
_cell.angle_alpha   90.00
_cell.angle_beta   90.00
_cell.angle_gamma   90.00
#
_symmetry.space_group_name_H-M   'P 1'
#
loop_
_entity.id
_entity.type
_entity.pdbx_description
1 polymer ?
#
loop_
_entity_poly.entity_id
_entity_poly.type
_entity_poly.pdbx_seq_one_letter_code
_entity_poly.pdbx_strand_id
1 'polypeptide(L)'
;MRVLYVLYVQDDQADPHVAVQVAQKLVDDGVVGVVGHYNSGCSIPASTVYHNANVAMITPGSTNPALTQQGYANVFRTMGNDGIGGVIAGKFAVE
;
A
#
# COMPACT_ATOMS: atom_id res chain seq x y z
N MET A 1 -26.23 14.00 12.83
CA MET A 1 -25.72 13.52 11.53
C MET A 1 -24.92 12.25 11.79
N ARG A 2 -25.29 11.11 11.20
CA ARG A 2 -24.60 9.82 11.39
C ARG A 2 -23.85 9.50 10.12
N VAL A 3 -22.54 9.27 10.23
CA VAL A 3 -21.72 8.78 9.11
C VAL A 3 -21.71 7.26 9.18
N LEU A 4 -21.93 6.59 8.05
CA LEU A 4 -21.81 5.15 7.91
C LEU A 4 -20.58 4.86 7.04
N TYR A 5 -19.66 4.06 7.57
CA TYR A 5 -18.53 3.56 6.81
C TYR A 5 -18.88 2.19 6.25
N VAL A 6 -18.62 1.99 4.95
CA VAL A 6 -18.84 0.73 4.24
C VAL A 6 -17.51 0.28 3.66
N LEU A 7 -17.22 -1.02 3.76
CA LEU A 7 -16.00 -1.61 3.23
C LEU A 7 -16.28 -2.21 1.85
N TYR A 8 -15.48 -1.80 0.86
CA TYR A 8 -15.42 -2.43 -0.46
C TYR A 8 -14.19 -3.34 -0.47
N VAL A 9 -14.42 -4.65 -0.58
CA VAL A 9 -13.35 -5.66 -0.51
C VAL A 9 -13.04 -6.17 -1.90
N GLN A 10 -11.77 -6.32 -2.22
CA GLN A 10 -11.25 -6.88 -3.47
C GLN A 10 -10.09 -7.83 -3.16
N ASP A 11 -9.80 -8.73 -4.10
CA ASP A 11 -8.67 -9.66 -4.04
C ASP A 11 -7.70 -9.35 -5.19
N ASP A 12 -6.48 -8.96 -4.85
CA ASP A 12 -5.42 -8.69 -5.82
C ASP A 12 -4.63 -9.94 -6.22
N GLN A 13 -4.94 -11.10 -5.62
CA GLN A 13 -4.33 -12.40 -5.88
C GLN A 13 -2.81 -12.42 -5.69
N ALA A 14 -2.25 -11.47 -4.94
CA ALA A 14 -0.82 -11.20 -4.86
C ALA A 14 -0.15 -11.00 -6.23
N ASP A 15 -0.93 -10.65 -7.26
CA ASP A 15 -0.46 -10.41 -8.61
C ASP A 15 -0.42 -8.88 -8.91
N PRO A 16 0.72 -8.33 -9.35
CA PRO A 16 0.85 -6.89 -9.61
C PRO A 16 -0.11 -6.35 -10.67
N HIS A 17 -0.48 -7.15 -11.67
CA HIS A 17 -1.41 -6.72 -12.73
C HIS A 17 -2.85 -6.68 -12.21
N VAL A 18 -3.25 -7.71 -11.46
CA VAL A 18 -4.56 -7.74 -10.81
C VAL A 18 -4.67 -6.63 -9.75
N ALA A 19 -3.59 -6.34 -9.00
CA ALA A 19 -3.55 -5.23 -8.05
C ALA A 19 -3.86 -3.87 -8.69
N VAL A 20 -3.32 -3.59 -9.88
CA VAL A 20 -3.62 -2.36 -10.63
C VAL A 20 -5.08 -2.31 -11.08
N GLN A 21 -5.63 -3.43 -11.53
CA GLN A 21 -7.05 -3.52 -11.91
C GLN A 21 -7.98 -3.30 -10.70
N VAL A 22 -7.65 -3.91 -9.56
CA VAL A 22 -8.34 -3.70 -8.28
C VAL A 22 -8.27 -2.24 -7.85
N ALA A 23 -7.10 -1.61 -7.96
CA ALA A 23 -6.93 -0.20 -7.62
C ALA A 23 -7.79 0.71 -8.50
N GLN A 24 -7.80 0.47 -9.81
CA GLN A 24 -8.67 1.23 -10.72
C GLN A 24 -10.14 1.03 -10.37
N LYS A 25 -10.56 -0.22 -10.14
CA LYS A 25 -11.93 -0.53 -9.74
C LYS A 25 -12.34 0.19 -8.45
N LEU A 26 -11.50 0.19 -7.43
CA LEU A 26 -11.80 0.85 -6.16
C LEU A 26 -11.92 2.38 -6.34
N VAL A 27 -11.06 2.98 -7.16
CA VAL A 27 -11.18 4.40 -7.54
C VAL A 27 -12.50 4.66 -8.28
N ASP A 28 -12.85 3.83 -9.26
CA ASP A 28 -14.08 3.96 -10.04
C ASP A 28 -15.34 3.75 -9.17
N ASP A 29 -15.27 2.87 -8.17
CA ASP A 29 -16.32 2.64 -7.16
C ASP A 29 -16.43 3.82 -6.16
N GLY A 30 -15.55 4.81 -6.23
CA GLY A 30 -15.64 6.07 -5.48
C GLY A 30 -15.19 5.98 -4.03
N VAL A 31 -14.26 5.07 -3.69
CA VAL A 31 -13.76 4.97 -2.31
C VAL A 31 -13.01 6.22 -1.88
N VAL A 32 -13.17 6.62 -0.62
CA VAL A 32 -12.50 7.81 -0.05
C VAL A 32 -11.09 7.52 0.49
N GLY A 33 -10.69 6.25 0.50
CA GLY A 33 -9.39 5.79 0.97
C GLY A 33 -9.27 4.28 0.87
N VAL A 34 -8.03 3.79 0.89
CA VAL A 34 -7.73 2.36 0.74
C VAL A 34 -6.84 1.87 1.86
N VAL A 35 -7.22 0.74 2.45
CA VAL A 35 -6.36 -0.07 3.31
C VAL A 35 -5.90 -1.28 2.50
N GLY A 36 -4.62 -1.31 2.14
CA GLY A 36 -4.07 -2.27 1.18
C GLY A 36 -2.97 -1.63 0.36
N HIS A 37 -2.33 -2.34 -0.57
CA HIS A 37 -2.35 -3.78 -0.75
C HIS A 37 -1.49 -4.46 0.33
N TYR A 38 -1.52 -5.79 0.46
CA TYR A 38 -0.71 -6.45 1.49
C TYR A 38 0.77 -6.56 1.07
N ASN A 39 1.03 -7.13 -0.10
CA ASN A 39 2.38 -7.41 -0.58
C ASN A 39 3.02 -6.20 -1.28
N SER A 40 4.32 -5.98 -1.05
CA SER A 40 5.07 -4.87 -1.65
C SER A 40 4.98 -4.81 -3.18
N GLY A 41 5.04 -5.97 -3.85
CA GLY A 41 4.94 -6.06 -5.32
C GLY A 41 3.60 -5.61 -5.89
N CYS A 42 2.52 -5.69 -5.11
CA CYS A 42 1.19 -5.20 -5.48
C CYS A 42 1.02 -3.72 -5.07
N SER A 43 1.44 -3.37 -3.86
CA SER A 43 1.31 -2.02 -3.32
C SER A 43 2.04 -0.96 -4.15
N ILE A 44 3.25 -1.26 -4.65
CA ILE A 44 4.05 -0.29 -5.42
C ILE A 44 3.30 0.18 -6.69
N PRO A 45 2.92 -0.69 -7.64
CA PRO A 45 2.21 -0.24 -8.83
C PRO A 45 0.80 0.30 -8.52
N ALA A 46 0.05 -0.32 -7.59
CA ALA A 46 -1.27 0.15 -7.21
C ALA A 46 -1.27 1.56 -6.58
N SER A 47 -0.22 1.88 -5.79
CA SER A 47 -0.09 3.19 -5.15
C SER A 47 -0.06 4.36 -6.12
N THR A 48 0.44 4.14 -7.34
CA THR A 48 0.43 5.16 -8.41
C THR A 48 -0.98 5.47 -8.87
N VAL A 49 -1.87 4.47 -8.95
CA VAL A 49 -3.28 4.67 -9.33
C VAL A 49 -3.99 5.52 -8.28
N TYR A 50 -3.84 5.17 -7.00
CA TYR A 50 -4.44 5.94 -5.91
C TYR A 50 -3.85 7.35 -5.79
N HIS A 51 -2.53 7.50 -5.96
CA HIS A 51 -1.88 8.81 -6.00
C HIS A 51 -2.48 9.72 -7.08
N ASN A 52 -2.56 9.23 -8.31
CA ASN A 52 -3.09 9.98 -9.44
C ASN A 52 -4.58 10.33 -9.27
N ALA A 53 -5.34 9.46 -8.61
CA ALA A 53 -6.75 9.69 -8.28
C ALA A 53 -6.97 10.55 -7.02
N ASN A 54 -5.90 11.00 -6.34
CA ASN A 54 -5.96 11.68 -5.04
C ASN A 54 -6.69 10.87 -3.94
N VAL A 55 -6.63 9.55 -4.00
CA VAL A 55 -7.16 8.64 -2.98
C VAL A 55 -6.03 8.24 -2.03
N ALA A 56 -6.21 8.46 -0.73
CA ALA A 56 -5.19 8.08 0.24
C ALA A 56 -5.10 6.56 0.40
N MET A 57 -3.88 6.03 0.47
CA MET A 57 -3.61 4.61 0.63
C MET A 57 -2.77 4.37 1.89
N ILE A 58 -3.13 3.36 2.68
CA ILE A 58 -2.29 2.85 3.77
C ILE A 58 -2.16 1.33 3.69
N THR A 59 -0.93 0.83 3.54
CA THR A 59 -0.67 -0.62 3.52
C THR A 59 -0.36 -1.17 4.91
N PRO A 60 -0.95 -2.33 5.28
CA PRO A 60 -0.65 -3.00 6.54
C PRO A 60 0.58 -3.93 6.49
N GLY A 61 1.13 -4.23 5.31
CA GLY A 61 2.10 -5.33 5.14
C GLY A 61 3.31 -5.05 4.24
N SER A 62 3.32 -3.97 3.46
CA SER A 62 4.41 -3.73 2.51
C SER A 62 5.60 -3.02 3.15
N THR A 63 6.73 -3.73 3.18
CA THR A 63 7.97 -3.29 3.84
C THR A 63 9.04 -2.77 2.88
N ASN A 64 8.86 -2.99 1.56
CA ASN A 64 9.87 -2.58 0.58
C ASN A 64 10.03 -1.04 0.60
N PRO A 65 11.26 -0.50 0.76
CA PRO A 65 11.52 0.94 0.79
C PRO A 65 11.00 1.69 -0.44
N ALA A 66 11.00 1.04 -1.61
CA ALA A 66 10.58 1.62 -2.89
C ALA A 66 9.18 2.24 -2.81
N LEU A 67 8.25 1.63 -2.06
CA LEU A 67 6.88 2.13 -1.93
C LEU A 67 6.82 3.61 -1.52
N THR A 68 7.55 3.99 -0.48
CA THR A 68 7.58 5.37 0.04
C THR A 68 8.62 6.25 -0.65
N GLN A 69 9.63 5.63 -1.29
CA GLN A 69 10.64 6.38 -2.06
C GLN A 69 10.09 6.96 -3.37
N GLN A 70 8.89 6.52 -3.80
CA GLN A 70 8.16 7.15 -4.91
C GLN A 70 7.77 8.62 -4.64
N GLY A 71 7.80 9.07 -3.37
CA GLY A 71 7.56 10.47 -3.02
C GLY A 71 6.09 10.90 -2.99
N TYR A 72 5.15 9.96 -3.07
CA TYR A 72 3.72 10.23 -3.01
C TYR A 72 3.30 10.69 -1.60
N ALA A 73 2.73 11.89 -1.50
CA ALA A 73 2.33 12.50 -0.23
C ALA A 73 1.13 11.81 0.44
N ASN A 74 0.39 10.97 -0.30
CA ASN A 74 -0.84 10.32 0.16
C ASN A 74 -0.71 8.78 0.27
N VAL A 75 0.51 8.25 0.27
CA VAL A 75 0.79 6.81 0.37
C VAL A 75 1.56 6.53 1.66
N PHE A 76 0.96 5.74 2.54
CA PHE A 76 1.45 5.46 3.88
C PHE A 76 1.62 3.95 4.09
N ARG A 77 2.40 3.56 5.10
CA ARG A 77 2.52 2.18 5.59
C ARG A 77 2.51 2.16 7.11
N THR A 78 1.98 1.10 7.70
CA THR A 78 2.06 0.87 9.15
C THR A 78 3.34 0.14 9.56
N MET A 79 3.89 -0.69 8.66
CA MET A 79 5.09 -1.49 8.91
C MET A 79 6.37 -0.68 8.70
N GLY A 80 7.42 -1.03 9.45
CA GLY A 80 8.76 -0.54 9.22
C GLY A 80 9.28 -0.93 7.83
N ASN A 81 10.22 -0.15 7.29
CA ASN A 81 10.85 -0.51 6.02
C ASN A 81 11.96 -1.54 6.21
N ASP A 82 12.21 -2.35 5.18
CA ASP A 82 13.24 -3.41 5.22
C ASP A 82 14.66 -2.85 5.43
N GLY A 83 14.91 -1.58 5.06
CA GLY A 83 16.18 -0.92 5.30
C GLY A 83 16.55 -0.85 6.78
N ILE A 84 15.57 -0.58 7.65
CA ILE A 84 15.78 -0.58 9.11
C ILE A 84 15.97 -2.01 9.61
N GLY A 85 15.12 -2.95 9.17
CA GLY A 85 15.21 -4.36 9.56
C GLY A 85 16.57 -4.98 9.21
N GLY A 86 17.09 -4.69 8.02
CA GLY A 86 18.40 -5.17 7.57
C GLY A 86 19.56 -4.63 8.41
N VAL A 87 19.53 -3.36 8.80
CA VAL A 87 20.56 -2.77 9.68
C VAL A 87 20.55 -3.44 11.06
N ILE A 88 19.37 -3.69 11.63
CA ILE A 88 19.24 -4.35 12.94
C ILE A 88 19.73 -5.79 12.87
N ALA A 89 19.29 -6.55 11.87
CA ALA A 89 19.70 -7.94 11.68
C ALA A 89 21.23 -8.05 11.45
N GLY A 90 21.80 -7.14 10.66
CA GLY A 90 23.24 -7.09 10.41
C GLY A 90 24.06 -6.81 11.67
N LYS A 91 23.57 -5.93 12.57
CA LYS A 91 24.21 -5.69 13.87
C LYS A 91 24.18 -6.93 14.76
N PHE A 92 23.02 -7.57 14.87
CA PHE A 92 22.87 -8.79 15.67
C PHE A 92 23.74 -9.95 15.16
N ALA A 93 23.92 -10.09 13.84
CA ALA A 93 24.70 -11.18 13.26
C ALA A 93 26.22 -11.13 13.57
N VAL A 94 26.73 -9.99 14.03
CA VAL A 94 28.15 -9.80 14.40
C VAL A 94 28.35 -9.61 15.90
N GLU A 95 27.28 -9.69 16.69
CA GLU A 95 27.35 -9.87 18.16
C GLU A 95 27.81 -11.29 18.51
#